data_AF-A0A2E0K093-F1
#
_entry.id   AF-A0A2E0K093-F1
#
_cell.length_a   1.000
_cell.length_b   1.000
_cell.length_c   1.000
_cell.angle_alpha   90.00
_cell.angle_beta   90.00
_cell.angle_gamma   90.00
#
_symmetry.space_group_name_H-M   'P 1'
#
loop_
_entity.id
_entity.type
_entity.pdbx_description
1 polymer ?
#
loop_
_entity_poly.entity_id
_entity_poly.type
_entity_poly.pdbx_seq_one_letter_code
_entity_poly.pdbx_strand_id
1 'polypeptide(L)'
;MARPRSVTLEVNTTPTQAVRVFRHLIEEAGWEWERDEGSRLVDRMMIIMPIAKVTRTFRIAVMSGGGQGLTLTAWEEVPGSSGGITKIEWVVPGHLTGQPFRELLQAWCSRQPHCPWRWSFGQRSMIGFLLP
;
A
#
# COMPACT_ATOMS: atom_id res chain seq x y z
N MET A 1 20.89 -3.43 15.86
CA MET A 1 19.51 -3.62 15.38
C MET A 1 19.35 -2.89 14.05
N ALA A 2 18.92 -3.56 12.98
CA ALA A 2 18.70 -2.92 11.68
C ALA A 2 17.46 -2.00 11.75
N ARG A 3 17.63 -0.75 11.28
CA ARG A 3 16.57 0.27 11.29
C ARG A 3 15.39 -0.17 10.41
N PRO A 4 14.13 -0.01 10.86
CA PRO A 4 12.98 -0.28 10.01
C PRO A 4 13.05 0.59 8.75
N ARG A 5 12.69 0.00 7.61
CA ARG A 5 12.69 0.68 6.31
C ARG A 5 11.26 0.84 5.83
N SER A 6 10.87 2.07 5.48
CA SER A 6 9.62 2.32 4.79
C SER A 6 9.85 2.38 3.28
N VAL A 7 8.92 1.80 2.51
CA VAL A 7 8.88 1.94 1.06
C VAL A 7 7.44 2.20 0.65
N THR A 8 7.23 3.29 -0.09
CA THR A 8 5.93 3.63 -0.68
C THR A 8 5.93 3.25 -2.15
N LEU A 9 4.90 2.53 -2.58
CA LEU A 9 4.73 2.06 -3.95
C LEU A 9 3.33 2.42 -4.45
N GLU A 10 3.24 2.70 -5.74
CA GLU A 10 1.96 2.90 -6.43
C GLU A 10 1.48 1.57 -7.01
N VAL A 11 0.20 1.25 -6.77
CA VAL A 11 -0.39 -0.03 -7.22
C VAL A 11 -1.74 0.19 -7.89
N ASN A 12 -2.07 -0.68 -8.83
CA ASN A 12 -3.33 -0.67 -9.58
C ASN A 12 -4.51 -1.35 -8.83
N THR A 13 -4.32 -1.68 -7.56
CA THR A 13 -5.26 -2.41 -6.71
C THR A 13 -5.86 -1.44 -5.69
N THR A 14 -7.14 -1.58 -5.35
CA THR A 14 -7.79 -0.68 -4.38
C THR A 14 -7.16 -0.80 -2.97
N PRO A 15 -7.18 0.27 -2.14
CA PRO A 15 -6.56 0.22 -0.81
C PRO A 15 -7.17 -0.86 0.08
N THR A 16 -8.49 -1.07 -0.02
CA THR A 16 -9.23 -2.09 0.72
C THR A 16 -8.80 -3.50 0.32
N GLN A 17 -8.61 -3.75 -0.97
CA GLN A 17 -8.17 -5.05 -1.47
C GLN A 17 -6.70 -5.32 -1.09
N ALA A 18 -5.83 -4.32 -1.20
CA ALA A 18 -4.43 -4.42 -0.79
C ALA A 18 -4.29 -4.88 0.68
N VAL A 19 -5.05 -4.24 1.57
CA VAL A 19 -5.07 -4.52 3.01
C VAL A 19 -5.77 -5.85 3.31
N ARG A 20 -6.86 -6.17 2.60
CA ARG A 20 -7.56 -7.46 2.76
C ARG A 20 -6.66 -8.65 2.42
N VAL A 21 -5.94 -8.60 1.30
CA VAL A 21 -5.03 -9.67 0.88
C VAL A 21 -3.91 -9.86 1.90
N PHE A 22 -3.36 -8.76 2.42
CA PHE A 22 -2.33 -8.82 3.45
C PHE A 22 -2.84 -9.43 4.76
N ARG A 23 -4.04 -9.04 5.21
CA ARG A 23 -4.69 -9.65 6.37
C ARG A 23 -4.82 -11.17 6.22
N HIS A 24 -5.27 -11.65 5.07
CA HIS A 24 -5.39 -13.09 4.83
C HIS A 24 -4.04 -13.82 4.92
N LEU A 25 -2.94 -13.22 4.46
CA LEU A 25 -1.61 -13.81 4.60
C LEU A 25 -1.14 -13.88 6.05
N ILE A 26 -1.40 -12.82 6.82
CA ILE A 26 -1.08 -12.77 8.25
C ILE A 26 -1.87 -13.87 9.00
N GLU A 27 -3.17 -13.98 8.73
CA GLU A 27 -4.05 -14.97 9.36
C GLU A 27 -3.61 -16.39 9.06
N GLU A 28 -3.24 -16.69 7.81
CA GLU A 28 -2.70 -18.01 7.44
C GLU A 28 -1.32 -18.30 8.05
N ALA A 29 -0.49 -17.27 8.23
CA ALA A 29 0.79 -17.41 8.91
C ALA A 29 0.63 -17.55 10.44
N GLY A 30 -0.60 -17.44 10.97
CA GLY A 30 -0.89 -17.51 12.40
C GLY A 30 -0.33 -16.33 13.20
N TRP A 31 -0.15 -15.17 12.56
CA TRP A 31 0.38 -13.97 13.21
C TRP A 31 -0.75 -13.13 13.79
N GLU A 32 -0.52 -12.55 14.97
CA GLU A 32 -1.46 -11.58 15.54
C GLU A 32 -1.28 -10.22 14.87
N TRP A 33 -2.38 -9.51 14.68
CA TRP A 33 -2.40 -8.23 13.99
C TRP A 33 -3.38 -7.26 14.61
N GLU A 34 -3.11 -5.97 14.41
CA GLU A 34 -3.97 -4.87 14.83
C GLU A 34 -4.36 -4.02 13.61
N ARG A 35 -5.61 -3.57 13.60
CA ARG A 35 -6.10 -2.56 12.64
C ARG A 35 -5.95 -1.19 13.26
N ASP A 36 -5.31 -0.29 12.52
CA ASP A 36 -5.29 1.11 12.86
C ASP A 36 -5.98 1.89 11.73
N GLU A 37 -6.97 2.72 12.07
CA GLU A 37 -7.65 3.58 11.11
C GLU A 37 -7.14 5.00 11.25
N GLY A 38 -6.32 5.42 10.29
CA GLY A 38 -5.75 6.76 10.24
C GLY A 38 -6.44 7.65 9.22
N SER A 39 -6.24 8.96 9.36
CA SER A 39 -6.56 9.94 8.32
C SER A 39 -5.27 10.61 7.85
N ARG A 40 -5.04 10.67 6.54
CA ARG A 40 -3.83 11.28 5.95
C ARG A 40 -4.23 12.45 5.07
N LEU A 41 -3.60 13.60 5.28
CA LEU A 41 -3.69 14.73 4.36
C LEU A 41 -2.95 14.38 3.07
N VAL A 42 -3.64 14.46 1.95
CA VAL A 42 -3.07 14.31 0.61
C VAL A 42 -3.37 15.55 -0.22
N ASP A 43 -2.37 16.04 -0.95
CA ASP A 43 -2.53 17.18 -1.84
C ASP A 43 -3.12 16.76 -3.17
N ARG A 44 -4.12 17.50 -3.65
CA ARG A 44 -4.71 17.36 -4.98
C ARG A 44 -4.51 18.62 -5.79
N MET A 45 -3.91 18.51 -6.98
CA MET A 45 -3.79 19.64 -7.89
C MET A 45 -5.01 19.71 -8.83
N MET A 46 -5.74 20.83 -8.78
CA MET A 46 -6.68 21.23 -9.83
C MET A 46 -6.14 22.49 -10.47
N ILE A 47 -5.77 22.42 -11.76
CA ILE A 47 -5.29 23.44 -12.75
C ILE A 47 -4.59 24.73 -12.24
N ILE A 48 -4.97 25.35 -11.12
CA ILE A 48 -4.34 26.55 -10.52
C ILE A 48 -4.21 26.50 -8.96
N MET A 49 -4.77 25.53 -8.20
CA MET A 49 -4.68 25.52 -6.71
C MET A 49 -4.59 24.11 -6.09
N PRO A 50 -3.67 23.84 -5.14
CA PRO A 50 -3.67 22.61 -4.35
C PRO A 50 -4.81 22.63 -3.33
N ILE A 51 -5.62 21.57 -3.30
CA ILE A 51 -6.62 21.34 -2.25
C ILE A 51 -6.18 20.12 -1.45
N ALA A 52 -5.76 20.34 -0.21
CA ALA A 52 -5.51 19.24 0.73
C ALA A 52 -6.83 18.54 1.04
N LYS A 53 -6.96 17.26 0.67
CA LYS A 53 -8.07 16.41 1.08
C LYS A 53 -7.60 15.39 2.11
N VAL A 54 -8.45 15.12 3.08
CA VAL A 54 -8.26 14.02 4.02
C VAL A 54 -8.68 12.74 3.31
N THR A 55 -7.71 11.85 3.04
CA THR A 55 -8.00 10.49 2.55
C THR A 55 -8.02 9.53 3.74
N ARG A 56 -8.99 8.61 3.71
CA ARG A 56 -9.06 7.49 4.67
C ARG A 56 -7.89 6.54 4.42
N THR A 57 -7.10 6.30 5.46
CA THR A 57 -5.94 5.41 5.41
C THR A 57 -6.29 4.10 6.11
N PHE A 58 -6.00 2.99 5.44
CA PHE A 58 -6.17 1.66 6.01
C PHE A 58 -4.80 1.12 6.43
N ARG A 59 -4.61 0.88 7.73
CA ARG A 59 -3.34 0.35 8.25
C ARG A 59 -3.57 -0.98 8.97
N ILE A 60 -2.69 -1.94 8.69
CA ILE A 60 -2.55 -3.19 9.45
C ILE A 60 -1.11 -3.28 9.95
N ALA A 61 -0.96 -3.55 11.24
CA ALA A 61 0.32 -3.82 11.89
C ALA A 61 0.35 -5.25 12.43
N VAL A 62 1.46 -5.95 12.21
CA VAL A 62 1.70 -7.29 12.76
C VAL A 62 2.34 -7.16 14.13
N MET A 63 1.71 -7.76 15.15
CA MET A 63 2.08 -7.60 16.56
C MET A 63 2.97 -8.72 17.07
N SER A 64 2.85 -9.92 16.53
CA SER A 64 3.62 -11.09 16.96
C SER A 64 3.97 -12.04 15.81
N GLY A 65 4.81 -13.04 16.10
CA GLY A 65 5.29 -14.02 15.12
C GLY A 65 6.46 -13.53 14.27
N GLY A 66 6.72 -14.24 13.18
CA GLY A 66 7.84 -13.95 12.28
C GLY A 66 7.74 -12.59 11.57
N GLY A 67 6.56 -11.99 11.56
CA GLY A 67 6.27 -10.68 10.94
C GLY A 67 6.26 -9.50 11.90
N GLN A 68 6.63 -9.66 13.17
CA GLN A 68 6.46 -8.63 14.20
C GLN A 68 7.02 -7.25 13.78
N GLY A 69 6.20 -6.21 13.87
CA GLY A 69 6.59 -4.85 13.48
C GLY A 69 6.48 -4.55 11.98
N LEU A 70 6.03 -5.51 11.17
CA LEU A 70 5.64 -5.27 9.79
C LEU A 70 4.33 -4.49 9.75
N THR A 71 4.30 -3.40 8.99
CA THR A 71 3.08 -2.63 8.76
C THR A 71 2.82 -2.50 7.26
N LEU A 72 1.55 -2.64 6.87
CA LEU A 72 1.05 -2.20 5.57
C LEU A 72 0.04 -1.08 5.77
N THR A 73 0.29 0.05 5.12
CA THR A 73 -0.60 1.19 5.09
C THR A 73 -1.04 1.45 3.65
N ALA A 74 -2.34 1.57 3.38
CA ALA A 74 -2.86 1.83 2.05
C ALA A 74 -3.80 3.04 2.03
N TRP A 75 -3.66 3.90 1.04
CA TRP A 75 -4.52 5.07 0.82
C TRP A 75 -4.65 5.39 -0.67
N GLU A 76 -5.63 6.21 -1.00
CA GLU A 76 -5.85 6.70 -2.36
C GLU A 76 -5.45 8.18 -2.48
N GLU A 77 -4.58 8.47 -3.43
CA GLU A 77 -4.13 9.82 -3.75
C GLU A 77 -4.62 10.21 -5.13
N VAL A 78 -5.29 11.36 -5.26
CA VAL A 78 -5.82 11.86 -6.53
C VAL A 78 -4.93 13.04 -6.96
N PRO A 79 -3.86 12.83 -7.74
CA PRO A 79 -2.90 13.89 -8.07
C PRO A 79 -3.48 14.96 -9.02
N GLY A 80 -4.59 14.69 -9.72
CA GLY A 80 -5.19 15.59 -10.71
C GLY A 80 -6.71 15.81 -10.58
N SER A 81 -7.35 16.11 -11.71
CA SER A 81 -8.81 16.36 -11.79
C SER A 81 -9.64 15.07 -11.74
N SER A 82 -9.09 13.91 -12.11
CA SER A 82 -9.77 12.60 -12.11
C SER A 82 -8.78 11.46 -11.87
N GLY A 83 -9.25 10.34 -11.31
CA GLY A 83 -8.48 9.10 -11.10
C GLY A 83 -7.61 9.12 -9.84
N GLY A 84 -7.90 8.23 -8.88
CA GLY A 84 -7.05 8.02 -7.71
C GLY A 84 -6.02 6.92 -7.96
N ILE A 85 -4.77 7.21 -7.57
CA ILE A 85 -3.68 6.24 -7.47
C ILE A 85 -3.72 5.65 -6.08
N THR A 86 -3.79 4.33 -5.99
CA THR A 86 -3.59 3.67 -4.70
C THR A 86 -2.10 3.64 -4.39
N LYS A 87 -1.74 4.21 -3.23
CA LYS A 87 -0.42 4.11 -2.65
C LYS A 87 -0.45 3.13 -1.49
N ILE A 88 0.56 2.28 -1.46
CA ILE A 88 0.82 1.37 -0.35
C ILE A 88 2.19 1.66 0.23
N GLU A 89 2.27 1.72 1.55
CA GLU A 89 3.50 1.88 2.30
C GLU A 89 3.75 0.63 3.12
N TRP A 90 4.89 -0.01 2.88
CA TRP A 90 5.39 -1.11 3.68
C TRP A 90 6.41 -0.56 4.67
N VAL A 91 6.19 -0.79 5.96
CA VAL A 91 7.21 -0.58 7.00
C VAL A 91 7.76 -1.94 7.37
N VAL A 92 8.98 -2.23 6.93
CA VAL A 92 9.60 -3.54 7.08
C VAL A 92 10.57 -3.53 8.27
N PRO A 93 10.40 -4.41 9.27
CA PRO A 93 11.29 -4.49 10.40
C PRO A 93 12.63 -5.09 9.96
N GLY A 94 13.72 -4.71 10.64
CA GLY A 94 15.08 -5.08 10.21
C GLY A 94 15.34 -6.59 10.11
N HIS A 95 14.62 -7.41 10.88
CA HIS A 95 14.76 -8.87 10.86
C HIS A 95 14.04 -9.53 9.68
N LEU A 96 13.06 -8.86 9.07
CA LEU A 96 12.28 -9.36 7.93
C LEU A 96 12.83 -8.75 6.65
N THR A 97 14.14 -8.86 6.41
CA THR A 97 14.79 -8.29 5.21
C THR A 97 15.41 -9.38 4.34
N GLY A 98 15.56 -9.10 3.05
CA GLY A 98 16.09 -10.08 2.10
C GLY A 98 15.02 -11.09 1.65
N GLN A 99 15.33 -12.37 1.79
CA GLN A 99 14.52 -13.46 1.24
C GLN A 99 13.11 -13.58 1.88
N PRO A 100 12.94 -13.53 3.22
CA PRO A 100 11.62 -13.64 3.84
C PRO A 100 10.64 -12.56 3.37
N PHE A 101 11.15 -11.33 3.16
CA PHE A 101 10.31 -10.24 2.64
C PHE A 101 9.92 -10.45 1.18
N ARG A 102 10.83 -10.97 0.36
CA ARG A 102 10.54 -11.26 -1.06
C ARG A 102 9.46 -12.33 -1.18
N GLU A 103 9.54 -13.38 -0.38
CA GLU A 103 8.52 -14.45 -0.35
C GLU A 103 7.16 -13.91 0.07
N LEU A 104 7.12 -13.08 1.12
CA LEU A 104 5.89 -12.40 1.54
C LEU A 104 5.32 -11.51 0.43
N LEU A 105 6.16 -10.70 -0.22
CA LEU A 105 5.73 -9.84 -1.33
C LEU A 105 5.21 -10.65 -2.52
N GLN A 106 5.85 -11.76 -2.86
CA GLN A 106 5.40 -12.66 -3.93
C GLN A 106 4.05 -13.29 -3.58
N ALA A 107 3.89 -13.78 -2.34
CA ALA A 107 2.64 -14.32 -1.85
C ALA A 107 1.52 -13.25 -1.90
N TRP A 108 1.83 -12.02 -1.49
CA TRP A 108 0.90 -10.89 -1.57
C TRP A 108 0.51 -10.59 -3.01
N CYS A 109 1.46 -10.52 -3.95
CA CYS A 109 1.17 -10.28 -5.36
C CYS A 109 0.34 -11.38 -6.01
N SER A 110 0.60 -12.65 -5.67
CA SER A 110 -0.08 -13.80 -6.26
C SER A 110 -1.59 -13.84 -5.96
N ARG A 111 -2.02 -13.16 -4.89
CA ARG A 111 -3.41 -13.09 -4.44
C ARG A 111 -4.15 -11.85 -4.93
N GLN A 112 -3.47 -10.99 -5.68
CA GLN A 112 -4.09 -9.83 -6.29
C GLN A 112 -4.80 -10.24 -7.59
N PRO A 113 -5.94 -9.60 -7.93
CA PRO A 113 -6.70 -9.94 -9.13
C PRO A 113 -5.89 -9.74 -10.42
N HIS A 114 -4.91 -8.85 -10.38
CA HIS A 114 -3.95 -8.58 -11.45
C HIS A 114 -2.60 -8.27 -10.82
N CYS A 115 -1.54 -8.33 -11.64
CA CYS A 115 -0.21 -7.93 -11.19
C CYS A 115 -0.22 -6.45 -10.73
N PRO A 116 0.10 -6.13 -9.46
CA PRO A 116 -0.10 -4.79 -8.88
C PRO A 116 0.65 -3.67 -9.58
N TRP A 117 1.80 -4.02 -10.17
CA TRP A 117 2.72 -3.14 -10.88
C TRP A 117 2.41 -3.01 -12.38
N ARG A 118 1.49 -3.82 -12.91
CA ARG A 118 1.18 -3.86 -14.34
C ARG A 118 -0.05 -3.03 -14.63
N TRP A 119 0.17 -1.82 -15.09
CA TRP A 119 -0.90 -0.88 -15.41
C TRP A 119 -1.40 -1.09 -16.84
N SER A 120 -2.72 -1.16 -17.01
CA SER A 120 -3.34 -1.11 -18.34
C SER A 120 -3.22 0.29 -18.93
N PHE A 121 -3.30 0.40 -20.26
CA PHE A 121 -3.30 1.69 -20.95
C PHE A 121 -4.38 2.63 -20.39
N GLY A 122 -5.62 2.13 -20.19
CA GLY A 122 -6.71 2.92 -19.63
C GLY A 122 -6.44 3.44 -18.22
N GLN A 123 -5.85 2.62 -17.34
CA GLN A 123 -5.46 3.06 -16.00
C GLN A 123 -4.36 4.14 -16.05
N ARG A 124 -3.36 3.97 -16.92
CA ARG A 124 -2.31 4.99 -17.14
C ARG A 124 -2.89 6.28 -17.70
N SER A 125 -3.86 6.20 -18.60
CA SER A 125 -4.53 7.38 -19.17
C SER A 125 -5.38 8.13 -18.15
N MET A 126 -6.11 7.42 -17.27
CA MET A 126 -6.95 8.03 -16.22
C MET A 126 -6.16 8.81 -15.18
N ILE A 127 -4.96 8.33 -14.84
CA ILE A 127 -4.05 8.99 -13.89
C ILE A 127 -3.38 10.23 -14.49
N GLY A 128 -3.49 10.39 -15.80
CA GLY A 128 -2.70 11.31 -16.59
C GLY A 128 -1.52 10.54 -17.18
N PHE A 129 -1.47 10.49 -18.51
CA PHE A 129 -0.38 9.91 -19.32
C PHE A 129 1.00 10.56 -19.06
N LEU A 130 1.08 11.52 -18.13
CA LEU A 130 2.16 12.46 -17.86
C LEU A 130 2.53 12.50 -16.38
N LEU A 131 2.49 11.37 -15.68
CA LEU A 131 3.45 11.20 -14.60
C LEU A 131 4.76 10.71 -15.25
N PRO A 132 5.88 11.44 -15.07
CA PRO A 132 7.15 11.16 -15.75
C PRO A 132 7.69 9.76 -15.44
#